data_AF-A0A7Y9KSX1-F1
#
_entry.id   AF-A0A7Y9KSX1-F1
#
_cell.length_a   1.000
_cell.length_b   1.000
_cell.length_c   1.000
_cell.angle_alpha   90.00
_cell.angle_beta   90.00
_cell.angle_gamma   90.00
#
_symmetry.space_group_name_H-M   'P 1'
#
loop_
_entity.id
_entity.type
_entity.pdbx_description
1 polymer ?
#
loop_
_entity_poly.entity_id
_entity_poly.type
_entity_poly.pdbx_seq_one_letter_code
_entity_poly.pdbx_strand_id
1 'polypeptide(L)'
;MDEEIVIGRLRSVPAREVWRHEALDFTPWLLDNADVLSEVIGLDLELDTAEHAVGDFSLDLIGRDRISGDLVIVENQLEQSDHTHLGQIMTYAGGTDAAHIVWVAPSFRPEHRRALEWLNERTDETTRFFAVEVKAVRIGDSPYAPLLSLAVQPNDWGKQVRTKAIQQSGATWSSSDLMPAVRAETTPQVADAIGALLAAHEALGPGAGFYYGTARSPSVTATMSAGAVRAQPWSVFTHLGVVWTLNLDWIHKQGRVLSADYMESLASELGDLPGLAEAFAAGRVVGWRKRPSVAAEPLFSHPGAVDRISAAMARMFQEIGATADAAPPSSAAAFDWSRLHAYMAAIPEGRWTTYGVLAQLVGTAAQPLGQHITRCVECPHAHRVLSEKGVVSAGFTWSDPDDLRDPAQLLIEEGVDMTGGRASFAQRLDASELAALVRTAR
;
A
#
# COMPACT_ATOMS: atom_id res chain seq x y z
N MET A 1 47.95 -1.27 10.47
CA MET A 1 47.95 -1.08 9.01
C MET A 1 46.49 -1.01 8.68
N ASP A 2 45.96 0.21 8.55
CA ASP A 2 44.54 0.41 8.29
C ASP A 2 44.24 -0.13 6.90
N GLU A 3 43.38 -1.14 6.81
CA GLU A 3 42.86 -1.62 5.53
C GLU A 3 42.03 -0.50 4.91
N GLU A 4 42.50 0.00 3.77
CA GLU A 4 41.78 0.98 2.98
C GLU A 4 40.46 0.36 2.51
N ILE A 5 39.32 0.86 3.01
CA ILE A 5 38.00 0.38 2.64
C ILE A 5 37.73 0.77 1.17
N VAL A 6 37.78 -0.20 0.26
CA VAL A 6 37.52 0.01 -1.16
C VAL A 6 36.02 -0.04 -1.43
N ILE A 7 35.43 1.11 -1.78
CA ILE A 7 34.02 1.21 -2.18
C ILE A 7 33.92 1.09 -3.71
N GLY A 8 33.46 -0.06 -4.19
CA GLY A 8 33.26 -0.33 -5.61
C GLY A 8 31.99 0.32 -6.20
N ARG A 9 31.96 0.48 -7.53
CA ARG A 9 30.76 0.94 -8.25
C ARG A 9 30.03 -0.24 -8.87
N LEU A 10 28.71 -0.27 -8.70
CA LEU A 10 27.84 -1.22 -9.39
C LEU A 10 27.87 -0.94 -10.89
N ARG A 11 28.03 -1.98 -11.70
CA ARG A 11 27.97 -1.90 -13.17
C ARG A 11 26.91 -2.84 -13.68
N SER A 12 26.09 -2.36 -14.61
CA SER A 12 25.16 -3.20 -15.36
C SER A 12 25.90 -3.92 -16.49
N VAL A 13 25.55 -5.18 -16.67
CA VAL A 13 26.06 -6.09 -17.68
C VAL A 13 24.86 -6.53 -18.52
N PRO A 14 24.96 -6.54 -19.86
CA PRO A 14 23.90 -7.08 -20.70
C PRO A 14 23.53 -8.50 -20.27
N ALA A 15 22.22 -8.79 -20.14
CA ALA A 15 21.74 -10.08 -19.68
C ALA A 15 22.33 -11.25 -20.51
N ARG A 16 22.50 -11.04 -21.82
CA ARG A 16 23.09 -12.01 -22.76
C ARG A 16 24.53 -12.40 -22.50
N GLU A 17 25.30 -11.58 -21.78
CA GLU A 17 26.67 -11.93 -21.41
C GLU A 17 26.70 -12.95 -20.27
N VAL A 18 25.64 -13.02 -19.47
CA VAL A 18 25.50 -13.95 -18.33
C VAL A 18 24.69 -15.17 -18.74
N TRP A 19 23.51 -14.95 -19.35
CA TRP A 19 22.66 -16.00 -19.89
C TRP A 19 22.69 -15.92 -21.41
N ARG A 20 23.44 -16.79 -22.08
CA ARG A 20 23.65 -16.70 -23.54
C ARG A 20 22.40 -17.12 -24.30
N HIS A 21 21.71 -18.13 -23.78
CA HIS A 21 20.51 -18.74 -24.32
C HIS A 21 19.38 -18.72 -23.31
N GLU A 22 18.18 -18.41 -23.79
CA GLU A 22 16.99 -18.30 -22.95
C GLU A 22 16.61 -19.66 -22.35
N ALA A 23 16.24 -20.62 -23.20
CA ALA A 23 15.82 -21.96 -22.78
C ALA A 23 16.93 -22.78 -22.09
N LEU A 24 18.21 -22.56 -22.43
CA LEU A 24 19.32 -23.38 -21.93
C LEU A 24 20.03 -22.77 -20.71
N ASP A 25 19.99 -21.44 -20.54
CA ASP A 25 20.69 -20.76 -19.45
C ASP A 25 19.71 -19.99 -18.56
N PHE A 26 18.85 -19.13 -19.12
CA PHE A 26 18.02 -18.23 -18.32
C PHE A 26 16.83 -18.95 -17.67
N THR A 27 16.06 -19.73 -18.43
CA THR A 27 14.91 -20.47 -17.93
C THR A 27 15.30 -21.46 -16.83
N PRO A 28 16.35 -22.30 -16.97
CA PRO A 28 16.78 -23.20 -15.90
C PRO A 28 17.32 -22.45 -14.68
N TRP A 29 18.06 -21.35 -14.89
CA TRP A 29 18.53 -20.52 -13.79
C TRP A 29 17.35 -19.91 -13.01
N LEU A 30 16.34 -19.41 -13.71
CA LEU A 30 15.17 -18.78 -13.09
C LEU A 30 14.31 -19.80 -12.33
N LEU A 31 14.20 -21.03 -12.84
CA LEU A 31 13.60 -22.17 -12.13
C LEU A 31 14.30 -22.44 -10.80
N ASP A 32 15.63 -22.52 -10.82
CA ASP A 32 16.45 -22.81 -9.62
C ASP A 32 16.53 -21.62 -8.64
N ASN A 33 16.16 -20.42 -9.07
CA ASN A 33 16.30 -19.16 -8.30
C ASN A 33 14.97 -18.39 -8.24
N ALA A 34 13.87 -19.11 -8.05
CA ALA A 34 12.53 -18.53 -7.92
C ALA A 34 12.41 -17.54 -6.73
N ASP A 35 13.30 -17.63 -5.74
CA ASP A 35 13.39 -16.71 -4.60
C ASP A 35 13.66 -15.26 -5.03
N VAL A 36 14.42 -15.06 -6.11
CA VAL A 36 14.73 -13.73 -6.64
C VAL A 36 13.49 -13.06 -7.24
N LEU A 37 12.63 -13.83 -7.93
CA LEU A 37 11.32 -13.35 -8.38
C LEU A 37 10.36 -13.15 -7.22
N SER A 38 10.35 -14.07 -6.26
CA SER A 38 9.54 -14.03 -5.05
C SER A 38 9.74 -12.72 -4.28
N GLU A 39 11.00 -12.31 -4.08
CA GLU A 39 11.35 -11.07 -3.37
C GLU A 39 10.78 -9.84 -4.06
N VAL A 40 10.90 -9.76 -5.39
CA VAL A 40 10.49 -8.59 -6.16
C VAL A 40 8.98 -8.50 -6.31
N ILE A 41 8.30 -9.63 -6.52
CA ILE A 41 6.85 -9.70 -6.70
C ILE A 41 6.12 -9.65 -5.34
N GLY A 42 6.77 -10.11 -4.26
CA GLY A 42 6.16 -10.21 -2.94
C GLY A 42 5.23 -11.43 -2.79
N LEU A 43 5.55 -12.54 -3.44
CA LEU A 43 4.87 -13.84 -3.33
C LEU A 43 5.88 -14.90 -2.91
N ASP A 44 5.42 -16.03 -2.35
CA ASP A 44 6.30 -17.17 -2.04
C ASP A 44 6.20 -18.17 -3.20
N LEU A 45 6.96 -17.94 -4.26
CA LEU A 45 6.84 -18.71 -5.49
C LEU A 45 7.62 -20.02 -5.39
N GLU A 46 6.95 -21.11 -5.74
CA GLU A 46 7.55 -22.40 -6.00
C GLU A 46 7.33 -22.73 -7.48
N LEU A 47 8.41 -22.73 -8.26
CA LEU A 47 8.39 -23.08 -9.67
C LEU A 47 8.76 -24.56 -9.81
N ASP A 48 7.87 -25.35 -10.40
CA ASP A 48 7.96 -26.82 -10.35
C ASP A 48 8.38 -27.43 -11.69
N THR A 49 8.17 -26.71 -12.80
CA THR A 49 8.33 -27.25 -14.15
C THR A 49 8.75 -26.17 -15.12
N ALA A 50 9.80 -26.46 -15.89
CA ALA A 50 10.15 -25.71 -17.09
C ALA A 50 9.56 -26.34 -18.35
N GLU A 51 9.35 -25.54 -19.38
CA GLU A 51 8.88 -25.95 -20.71
C GLU A 51 7.53 -26.72 -20.67
N HIS A 52 6.58 -26.22 -19.87
CA HIS A 52 5.28 -26.87 -19.69
C HIS A 52 4.41 -26.79 -20.96
N ALA A 53 3.94 -27.94 -21.46
CA ALA A 53 3.13 -27.99 -22.67
C ALA A 53 1.70 -27.46 -22.44
N VAL A 54 1.30 -26.47 -23.23
CA VAL A 54 -0.06 -25.91 -23.29
C VAL A 54 -0.57 -26.06 -24.73
N GLY A 55 -1.23 -27.19 -25.01
CA GLY A 55 -1.57 -27.57 -26.38
C GLY A 55 -0.32 -27.81 -27.22
N ASP A 56 -0.18 -27.08 -28.34
CA ASP A 56 0.99 -27.14 -29.23
C ASP A 56 2.12 -26.17 -28.82
N PHE A 57 1.94 -25.41 -27.74
CA PHE A 57 2.89 -24.41 -27.27
C PHE A 57 3.59 -24.84 -25.97
N SER A 58 4.70 -24.20 -25.63
CA SER A 58 5.48 -24.47 -24.43
C SER A 58 5.64 -23.19 -23.62
N LEU A 59 5.10 -23.20 -22.40
CA LEU A 59 5.22 -22.16 -21.39
C LEU A 59 6.57 -22.33 -20.68
N ASP A 60 7.33 -21.24 -20.52
CA ASP A 60 8.69 -21.31 -19.97
C ASP A 60 8.73 -21.91 -18.57
N LEU A 61 7.95 -21.36 -17.62
CA LEU A 61 7.86 -21.88 -16.26
C LEU A 61 6.42 -21.86 -15.74
N ILE A 62 6.11 -22.88 -14.95
CA ILE A 62 4.85 -22.98 -14.21
C ILE A 62 5.14 -23.40 -12.77
N GLY A 63 4.31 -22.91 -11.86
CA GLY A 63 4.46 -23.15 -10.44
C GLY A 63 3.26 -22.66 -9.65
N ARG A 64 3.47 -22.40 -8.36
CA ARG A 64 2.43 -21.94 -7.43
C ARG A 64 2.97 -20.90 -6.46
N ASP A 65 2.09 -20.03 -5.98
CA ASP A 65 2.33 -19.34 -4.73
C ASP A 65 2.08 -20.32 -3.58
N ARG A 66 3.11 -20.68 -2.83
CA ARG A 66 3.04 -21.63 -1.70
C ARG A 66 2.05 -21.20 -0.62
N ILE A 67 1.84 -19.89 -0.54
CA ILE A 67 1.00 -19.25 0.44
C ILE A 67 -0.48 -19.46 0.10
N SER A 68 -0.92 -19.07 -1.10
CA SER A 68 -2.33 -19.19 -1.52
C SER A 68 -2.67 -20.50 -2.23
N GLY A 69 -1.69 -21.20 -2.79
CA GLY A 69 -1.86 -22.30 -3.73
C GLY A 69 -2.18 -21.87 -5.16
N ASP A 70 -2.32 -20.55 -5.40
CA ASP A 70 -2.67 -19.94 -6.68
C ASP A 70 -1.63 -20.31 -7.75
N LEU A 71 -2.09 -20.62 -8.96
CA LEU A 71 -1.22 -21.01 -10.07
C LEU A 71 -0.44 -19.80 -10.60
N VAL A 72 0.86 -19.99 -10.80
CA VAL A 72 1.79 -18.99 -11.32
C VAL A 72 2.37 -19.48 -12.63
N ILE A 73 2.36 -18.62 -13.65
CA ILE A 73 3.07 -18.84 -14.90
C ILE A 73 4.10 -17.74 -15.10
N VAL A 74 5.26 -18.10 -15.63
CA VAL A 74 6.32 -17.15 -15.97
C VAL A 74 6.71 -17.36 -17.42
N GLU A 75 6.72 -16.27 -18.17
CA GLU A 75 7.32 -16.19 -19.50
C GLU A 75 8.54 -15.29 -19.41
N ASN A 76 9.68 -15.74 -19.90
CA ASN A 76 10.94 -15.04 -19.75
C ASN A 76 11.64 -14.83 -21.09
N GLN A 77 12.11 -13.61 -21.35
CA GLN A 77 12.88 -13.32 -22.55
C GLN A 77 14.17 -12.57 -22.27
N LEU A 78 15.18 -12.73 -23.14
CA LEU A 78 16.46 -12.01 -23.05
C LEU A 78 16.58 -10.79 -23.98
N GLU A 79 15.49 -10.41 -24.63
CA GLU A 79 15.38 -9.21 -25.47
C GLU A 79 14.37 -8.20 -24.90
N GLN A 80 14.33 -7.00 -25.47
CA GLN A 80 13.24 -6.06 -25.17
C GLN A 80 11.88 -6.68 -25.51
N SER A 81 10.89 -6.41 -24.65
CA SER A 81 9.54 -6.95 -24.81
C SER A 81 8.94 -6.76 -26.21
N ASP A 82 8.26 -7.79 -26.69
CA ASP A 82 7.66 -7.88 -28.03
C ASP A 82 6.21 -8.40 -27.99
N HIS A 83 5.52 -8.35 -29.14
CA HIS A 83 4.14 -8.80 -29.27
C HIS A 83 3.98 -10.32 -29.22
N THR A 84 5.04 -11.09 -29.50
CA THR A 84 5.00 -12.55 -29.48
C THR A 84 4.82 -13.02 -28.04
N HIS A 85 5.68 -12.57 -27.14
CA HIS A 85 5.60 -12.92 -25.71
C HIS A 85 4.33 -12.37 -25.06
N LEU A 86 3.86 -11.18 -25.45
CA LEU A 86 2.55 -10.69 -24.99
C LEU A 86 1.40 -11.62 -25.42
N GLY A 87 1.42 -12.13 -26.65
CA GLY A 87 0.43 -13.10 -27.11
C GLY A 87 0.54 -14.44 -26.39
N GLN A 88 1.76 -14.89 -26.11
CA GLN A 88 2.04 -16.13 -25.37
C GLN A 88 1.49 -16.05 -23.94
N ILE A 89 1.82 -15.01 -23.17
CA ILE A 89 1.32 -14.88 -21.79
C ILE A 89 -0.21 -14.82 -21.73
N MET A 90 -0.88 -14.20 -22.72
CA MET A 90 -2.33 -14.20 -22.79
C MET A 90 -2.90 -15.58 -23.09
N THR A 91 -2.26 -16.31 -24.01
CA THR A 91 -2.68 -17.67 -24.41
C THR A 91 -2.48 -18.64 -23.25
N TYR A 92 -1.34 -18.57 -22.57
CA TYR A 92 -1.01 -19.43 -21.44
C TYR A 92 -1.92 -19.14 -20.25
N ALA A 93 -2.15 -17.87 -19.91
CA ALA A 93 -3.07 -17.50 -18.84
C ALA A 93 -4.46 -18.13 -19.02
N GLY A 94 -5.04 -18.04 -20.23
CA GLY A 94 -6.33 -18.64 -20.54
C GLY A 94 -6.30 -20.17 -20.64
N GLY A 95 -5.17 -20.76 -21.04
CA GLY A 95 -5.01 -22.21 -21.15
C GLY A 95 -4.79 -22.94 -19.83
N THR A 96 -4.22 -22.26 -18.83
CA THR A 96 -3.89 -22.85 -17.53
C THR A 96 -4.74 -22.33 -16.37
N ASP A 97 -5.58 -21.31 -16.60
CA ASP A 97 -6.32 -20.61 -15.55
C ASP A 97 -5.38 -20.02 -14.47
N ALA A 98 -4.30 -19.38 -14.93
CA ALA A 98 -3.27 -18.84 -14.04
C ALA A 98 -3.76 -17.58 -13.31
N ALA A 99 -3.61 -17.56 -11.99
CA ALA A 99 -3.89 -16.40 -11.17
C ALA A 99 -2.76 -15.37 -11.22
N HIS A 100 -1.51 -15.82 -11.34
CA HIS A 100 -0.33 -14.96 -11.40
C HIS A 100 0.42 -15.16 -12.72
N ILE A 101 0.46 -14.11 -13.54
CA ILE A 101 1.11 -14.10 -14.84
C ILE A 101 2.32 -13.17 -14.76
N VAL A 102 3.51 -13.72 -14.89
CA VAL A 102 4.76 -12.98 -14.76
C VAL A 102 5.48 -12.95 -16.10
N TRP A 103 5.74 -11.75 -16.63
CA TRP A 103 6.59 -11.57 -17.80
C TRP A 103 7.92 -10.97 -17.36
N VAL A 104 9.02 -11.65 -17.66
CA VAL A 104 10.38 -11.24 -17.32
C VAL A 104 11.15 -10.84 -18.58
N ALA A 105 11.70 -9.64 -18.63
CA ALA A 105 12.49 -9.16 -19.78
C ALA A 105 13.55 -8.13 -19.37
N PRO A 106 14.64 -7.92 -20.11
CA PRO A 106 15.60 -6.84 -19.81
C PRO A 106 15.02 -5.43 -19.81
N SER A 107 13.99 -5.20 -20.63
CA SER A 107 13.27 -3.93 -20.67
C SER A 107 11.89 -4.08 -21.29
N PHE A 108 10.95 -3.23 -20.86
CA PHE A 108 9.60 -3.20 -21.42
C PHE A 108 9.32 -1.95 -22.24
N ARG A 109 8.78 -2.14 -23.45
CA ARG A 109 8.20 -1.05 -24.23
C ARG A 109 7.04 -0.39 -23.47
N PRO A 110 6.86 0.94 -23.58
CA PRO A 110 5.74 1.65 -22.94
C PRO A 110 4.37 1.07 -23.29
N GLU A 111 4.19 0.59 -24.53
CA GLU A 111 2.96 -0.02 -25.02
C GLU A 111 2.65 -1.33 -24.30
N HIS A 112 3.66 -2.18 -24.07
CA HIS A 112 3.49 -3.43 -23.34
C HIS A 112 3.23 -3.20 -21.86
N ARG A 113 3.88 -2.20 -21.24
CA ARG A 113 3.56 -1.78 -19.87
C ARG A 113 2.10 -1.37 -19.74
N ARG A 114 1.64 -0.49 -20.64
CA ARG A 114 0.23 -0.05 -20.70
C ARG A 114 -0.74 -1.20 -20.96
N ALA A 115 -0.37 -2.17 -21.78
CA ALA A 115 -1.21 -3.34 -22.04
C ALA A 115 -1.40 -4.18 -20.77
N LEU A 116 -0.33 -4.44 -20.02
CA LEU A 116 -0.40 -5.17 -18.75
C LEU A 116 -1.15 -4.39 -17.65
N GLU A 117 -0.95 -3.07 -17.59
CA GLU A 117 -1.73 -2.19 -16.71
C GLU A 117 -3.23 -2.26 -17.05
N TRP A 118 -3.56 -2.14 -18.33
CA TRP A 118 -4.94 -2.25 -18.82
C TRP A 118 -5.54 -3.63 -18.52
N LEU A 119 -4.76 -4.71 -18.63
CA LEU A 119 -5.20 -6.05 -18.25
C LEU A 119 -5.52 -6.12 -16.76
N ASN A 120 -4.62 -5.65 -15.89
CA ASN A 120 -4.84 -5.59 -14.44
C ASN A 120 -6.05 -4.72 -14.04
N GLU A 121 -6.45 -3.75 -14.87
CA GLU A 121 -7.67 -2.96 -14.66
C GLU A 121 -8.96 -3.65 -15.13
N ARG A 122 -8.86 -4.67 -15.97
CA ARG A 122 -9.99 -5.29 -16.69
C ARG A 122 -10.22 -6.75 -16.34
N THR A 123 -9.26 -7.43 -15.74
CA THR A 123 -9.43 -8.75 -15.16
C THR A 123 -9.97 -8.68 -13.74
N ASP A 124 -10.35 -9.83 -13.19
CA ASP A 124 -10.81 -9.95 -11.80
C ASP A 124 -9.66 -9.75 -10.78
N GLU A 125 -10.01 -9.69 -9.50
CA GLU A 125 -9.04 -9.48 -8.40
C GLU A 125 -8.10 -10.69 -8.17
N THR A 126 -8.37 -11.80 -8.85
CA THR A 126 -7.61 -13.06 -8.76
C THR A 126 -6.56 -13.19 -9.85
N THR A 127 -6.78 -12.58 -11.02
CA THR A 127 -5.89 -12.61 -12.18
C THR A 127 -4.97 -11.40 -12.19
N ARG A 128 -3.66 -11.64 -12.15
CA ARG A 128 -2.65 -10.62 -11.83
C ARG A 128 -1.48 -10.71 -12.80
N PHE A 129 -1.26 -9.63 -13.54
CA PHE A 129 -0.16 -9.50 -14.48
C PHE A 129 0.99 -8.70 -13.87
N PHE A 130 2.20 -9.24 -14.01
CA PHE A 130 3.45 -8.61 -13.58
C PHE A 130 4.39 -8.45 -14.77
N ALA A 131 5.06 -7.31 -14.84
CA ALA A 131 6.26 -7.14 -15.66
C ALA A 131 7.45 -6.97 -14.74
N VAL A 132 8.47 -7.80 -14.92
CA VAL A 132 9.69 -7.78 -14.13
C VAL A 132 10.89 -7.51 -15.04
N GLU A 133 11.57 -6.40 -14.81
CA GLU A 133 12.82 -6.11 -15.52
C GLU A 133 13.98 -6.85 -14.88
N VAL A 134 14.73 -7.62 -15.68
CA VAL A 134 15.94 -8.35 -15.24
C VAL A 134 17.21 -7.70 -15.78
N LYS A 135 18.21 -7.50 -14.90
CA LYS A 135 19.55 -7.05 -15.27
C LYS A 135 20.59 -7.94 -14.62
N ALA A 136 21.71 -8.13 -15.28
CA ALA A 136 22.92 -8.61 -14.62
C ALA A 136 23.74 -7.41 -14.13
N VAL A 137 24.29 -7.50 -12.92
CA VAL A 137 25.17 -6.48 -12.33
C VAL A 137 26.39 -7.10 -11.67
N ARG A 138 27.47 -6.33 -11.50
CA ARG A 138 28.65 -6.74 -10.72
C ARG A 138 29.39 -5.54 -10.14
N ILE A 139 30.20 -5.78 -9.11
CA ILE A 139 31.10 -4.79 -8.51
C ILE A 139 32.53 -5.30 -8.67
N GLY A 140 33.37 -4.55 -9.39
CA GLY A 140 34.75 -4.99 -9.68
C GLY A 140 34.77 -6.34 -10.40
N ASP A 141 35.48 -7.32 -9.83
CA ASP A 141 35.59 -8.70 -10.32
C ASP A 141 34.72 -9.71 -9.57
N SER A 142 33.65 -9.23 -8.90
CA SER A 142 32.66 -10.12 -8.29
C SER A 142 31.99 -11.03 -9.32
N PRO A 143 31.43 -12.18 -8.88
CA PRO A 143 30.41 -12.88 -9.65
C PRO A 143 29.28 -11.94 -10.08
N TYR A 144 28.61 -12.28 -11.18
CA TYR A 144 27.41 -11.58 -11.61
C TYR A 144 26.28 -11.80 -10.62
N ALA A 145 25.52 -10.75 -10.33
CA ALA A 145 24.32 -10.81 -9.52
C ALA A 145 23.10 -10.41 -10.38
N PRO A 146 21.95 -11.08 -10.21
CA PRO A 146 20.70 -10.64 -10.81
C PRO A 146 20.18 -9.40 -10.08
N LEU A 147 19.65 -8.44 -10.82
CA LEU A 147 18.92 -7.29 -10.29
C LEU A 147 17.57 -7.24 -10.98
N LEU A 148 16.52 -7.55 -10.23
CA LEU A 148 15.14 -7.55 -10.72
C LEU A 148 14.40 -6.33 -10.18
N SER A 149 13.45 -5.80 -10.97
CA SER A 149 12.59 -4.69 -10.55
C SER A 149 11.22 -4.76 -11.20
N LEU A 150 10.16 -4.39 -10.46
CA LEU A 150 8.82 -4.35 -11.01
C LEU A 150 8.66 -3.18 -11.99
N ALA A 151 8.30 -3.52 -13.22
CA ALA A 151 7.89 -2.58 -14.25
C ALA A 151 6.37 -2.36 -14.28
N VAL A 152 5.60 -3.40 -13.98
CA VAL A 152 4.13 -3.39 -13.84
C VAL A 152 3.74 -4.38 -12.74
N GLN A 153 2.75 -4.01 -11.94
CA GLN A 153 2.12 -4.86 -10.92
C GLN A 153 0.61 -4.52 -10.86
N PRO A 154 -0.23 -5.39 -10.26
CA PRO A 154 -1.64 -5.09 -10.04
C PRO A 154 -1.84 -3.85 -9.15
N ASN A 155 -2.99 -3.20 -9.30
CA ASN A 155 -3.37 -2.06 -8.48
C ASN A 155 -3.51 -2.48 -7.01
N ASP A 156 -3.03 -1.64 -6.09
CA ASP A 156 -3.01 -1.91 -4.64
C ASP A 156 -2.22 -3.17 -4.19
N TRP A 157 -1.49 -3.83 -5.09
CA TRP A 157 -0.71 -5.03 -4.81
C TRP A 157 0.28 -4.86 -3.64
N GLY A 158 1.03 -3.75 -3.62
CA GLY A 158 1.94 -3.43 -2.51
C GLY A 158 1.26 -3.25 -1.14
N LYS A 159 -0.06 -3.01 -1.11
CA LYS A 159 -0.88 -3.00 0.12
C LYS A 159 -1.43 -4.40 0.42
N GLN A 160 -1.88 -5.13 -0.60
CA GLN A 160 -2.46 -6.48 -0.47
C GLN A 160 -1.42 -7.54 -0.10
N VAL A 161 -0.21 -7.51 -0.66
CA VAL A 161 0.93 -8.36 -0.24
C VAL A 161 1.26 -8.14 1.22
N ARG A 162 1.24 -6.87 1.68
CA ARG A 162 1.39 -6.56 3.11
C ARG A 162 0.25 -7.16 3.92
N THR A 163 -1.01 -7.08 3.46
CA THR A 163 -2.17 -7.66 4.15
C THR A 163 -2.19 -9.20 4.16
N LYS A 164 -1.79 -9.89 3.08
CA LYS A 164 -1.70 -11.36 3.01
C LYS A 164 -0.51 -11.92 3.78
N ALA A 165 0.67 -11.28 3.69
CA ALA A 165 1.82 -11.61 4.55
C ALA A 165 1.52 -11.38 6.04
N ILE A 166 0.62 -10.44 6.37
CA ILE A 166 0.11 -10.23 7.74
C ILE A 166 -0.79 -11.38 8.20
N GLN A 167 -1.46 -12.10 7.28
CA GLN A 167 -2.48 -13.11 7.56
C GLN A 167 -1.96 -14.56 7.61
N GLN A 168 -0.80 -14.88 6.99
CA GLN A 168 -0.35 -16.27 6.77
C GLN A 168 0.84 -16.75 7.61
N SER A 169 1.46 -15.91 8.42
CA SER A 169 2.48 -16.31 9.41
C SER A 169 1.88 -16.33 10.80
N GLY A 170 1.05 -17.33 11.11
CA GLY A 170 0.39 -17.52 12.41
C GLY A 170 1.29 -17.58 13.67
N ALA A 171 2.58 -17.23 13.57
CA ALA A 171 3.44 -16.88 14.69
C ALA A 171 3.39 -15.36 14.93
N THR A 172 2.69 -14.95 15.98
CA THR A 172 2.89 -13.63 16.59
C THR A 172 4.29 -13.63 17.19
N TRP A 173 5.21 -12.79 16.69
CA TRP A 173 6.49 -12.60 17.37
C TRP A 173 6.26 -12.10 18.80
N SER A 174 7.24 -12.33 19.66
CA SER A 174 7.23 -11.88 21.05
C SER A 174 8.52 -11.14 21.39
N SER A 175 8.58 -10.55 22.57
CA SER A 175 9.82 -9.97 23.11
C SER A 175 10.96 -11.02 23.14
N SER A 176 10.63 -12.28 23.46
CA SER A 176 11.58 -13.39 23.47
C SER A 176 12.14 -13.75 22.10
N ASP A 177 11.47 -13.39 21.00
CA ASP A 177 11.97 -13.60 19.64
C ASP A 177 12.71 -12.37 19.10
N LEU A 178 12.25 -11.17 19.49
CA LEU A 178 12.81 -9.89 19.05
C LEU A 178 14.24 -9.68 19.55
N MET A 179 14.47 -9.81 20.85
CA MET A 179 15.76 -9.45 21.44
C MET A 179 16.93 -10.33 20.95
N PRO A 180 16.77 -11.65 20.72
CA PRO A 180 17.78 -12.44 20.04
C PRO A 180 18.13 -11.92 18.64
N ALA A 181 17.14 -11.55 17.83
CA ALA A 181 17.37 -11.01 16.49
C ALA A 181 18.09 -9.65 16.53
N VAL A 182 17.73 -8.79 17.49
CA VAL A 182 18.44 -7.52 17.71
C VAL A 182 19.90 -7.76 18.09
N ARG A 183 20.17 -8.68 19.03
CA ARG A 183 21.53 -9.00 19.49
C ARG A 183 22.41 -9.64 18.42
N ALA A 184 21.82 -10.31 17.43
CA ALA A 184 22.55 -10.90 16.32
C ALA A 184 23.14 -9.84 15.36
N GLU A 185 22.51 -8.67 15.28
CA GLU A 185 22.74 -7.67 14.23
C GLU A 185 23.26 -6.32 14.77
N THR A 186 23.43 -6.18 16.09
CA THR A 186 23.88 -4.92 16.73
C THR A 186 24.91 -5.16 17.83
N THR A 187 25.59 -4.10 18.26
CA THR A 187 26.48 -4.20 19.43
C THR A 187 25.69 -4.45 20.72
N PRO A 188 26.32 -5.06 21.75
CA PRO A 188 25.66 -5.28 23.05
C PRO A 188 25.08 -4.00 23.67
N GLN A 189 25.79 -2.87 23.51
CA GLN A 189 25.33 -1.56 23.97
C GLN A 189 24.01 -1.16 23.30
N VAL A 190 23.90 -1.31 21.98
CA VAL A 190 22.70 -0.96 21.21
C VAL A 190 21.55 -1.92 21.50
N ALA A 191 21.83 -3.21 21.65
CA ALA A 191 20.82 -4.17 22.05
C ALA A 191 20.25 -3.87 23.45
N ASP A 192 21.11 -3.51 24.41
CA ASP A 192 20.67 -3.12 25.76
C ASP A 192 19.91 -1.79 25.75
N ALA A 193 20.30 -0.84 24.90
CA ALA A 193 19.58 0.41 24.68
C ALA A 193 18.16 0.19 24.11
N ILE A 194 18.00 -0.71 23.14
CA ILE A 194 16.68 -1.10 22.60
C ILE A 194 15.85 -1.81 23.69
N GLY A 195 16.47 -2.69 24.48
CA GLY A 195 15.82 -3.32 25.62
C GLY A 195 15.31 -2.31 26.65
N ALA A 196 16.12 -1.29 26.96
CA ALA A 196 15.76 -0.21 27.86
C ALA A 196 14.62 0.66 27.30
N LEU A 197 14.61 0.93 25.99
CA LEU A 197 13.51 1.64 25.32
C LEU A 197 12.18 0.86 25.41
N LEU A 198 12.23 -0.46 25.20
CA LEU A 198 11.05 -1.33 25.34
C LEU A 198 10.51 -1.28 26.79
N ALA A 199 11.39 -1.45 27.78
CA ALA A 199 11.02 -1.39 29.19
C ALA A 199 10.45 -0.02 29.58
N ALA A 200 11.04 1.08 29.09
CA ALA A 200 10.56 2.43 29.36
C ALA A 200 9.17 2.69 28.78
N HIS A 201 8.87 2.15 27.59
CA HIS A 201 7.55 2.29 26.97
C HIS A 201 6.48 1.45 27.68
N GLU A 202 6.82 0.24 28.13
CA GLU A 202 5.94 -0.59 28.96
C GLU A 202 5.62 0.09 30.30
N ALA A 203 6.60 0.79 30.88
CA ALA A 203 6.44 1.52 32.14
C ALA A 203 5.52 2.75 32.07
N LEU A 204 5.10 3.18 30.88
CA LEU A 204 4.14 4.29 30.72
C LEU A 204 2.76 3.98 31.31
N GLY A 205 2.44 2.69 31.47
CA GLY A 205 1.23 2.25 32.16
C GLY A 205 0.08 1.87 31.22
N PRO A 206 -1.15 1.79 31.75
CA PRO A 206 -2.31 1.28 31.02
C PRO A 206 -2.59 2.12 29.77
N GLY A 207 -2.55 1.48 28.60
CA GLY A 207 -2.77 2.13 27.31
C GLY A 207 -1.50 2.23 26.46
N ALA A 208 -0.32 2.01 27.03
CA ALA A 208 0.90 1.72 26.28
C ALA A 208 1.08 0.21 26.13
N GLY A 209 1.56 -0.22 24.96
CA GLY A 209 1.81 -1.63 24.70
C GLY A 209 2.62 -1.84 23.44
N PHE A 210 2.64 -3.08 22.98
CA PHE A 210 3.37 -3.49 21.79
C PHE A 210 2.50 -4.29 20.85
N TYR A 211 2.63 -3.98 19.57
CA TYR A 211 2.23 -4.87 18.49
C TYR A 211 3.51 -5.49 17.93
N TYR A 212 3.67 -6.79 18.11
CA TYR A 212 4.73 -7.53 17.45
C TYR A 212 4.26 -7.88 16.04
N GLY A 213 5.11 -7.60 15.05
CA GLY A 213 4.79 -7.86 13.67
C GLY A 213 4.61 -9.36 13.41
N THR A 214 4.07 -9.69 12.25
CA THR A 214 3.95 -11.08 11.80
C THR A 214 4.84 -11.35 10.57
N ALA A 215 5.61 -10.38 10.11
CA ALA A 215 6.50 -10.55 8.95
C ALA A 215 7.61 -11.60 9.21
N ARG A 216 8.37 -12.01 8.17
CA ARG A 216 9.42 -13.04 8.25
C ARG A 216 10.48 -12.82 9.33
N SER A 217 10.75 -11.57 9.71
CA SER A 217 11.71 -11.22 10.75
C SER A 217 11.02 -10.58 11.97
N PRO A 218 11.49 -10.84 13.20
CA PRO A 218 10.95 -10.22 14.40
C PRO A 218 10.92 -8.69 14.30
N SER A 219 9.78 -8.11 14.63
CA SER A 219 9.62 -6.67 14.67
C SER A 219 8.62 -6.29 15.73
N VAL A 220 8.71 -5.06 16.21
CA VAL A 220 7.80 -4.54 17.21
C VAL A 220 7.44 -3.11 16.87
N THR A 221 6.18 -2.76 17.11
CA THR A 221 5.65 -1.40 17.03
C THR A 221 5.09 -1.04 18.39
N ALA A 222 5.60 0.05 18.96
CA ALA A 222 5.04 0.62 20.16
C ALA A 222 3.63 1.15 19.87
N THR A 223 2.70 0.87 20.78
CA THR A 223 1.32 1.37 20.72
C THR A 223 1.04 2.24 21.93
N MET A 224 0.19 3.24 21.74
CA MET A 224 -0.28 4.15 22.78
C MET A 224 -1.75 4.45 22.57
N SER A 225 -2.49 4.57 23.66
CA SER A 225 -3.91 4.76 23.63
C SER A 225 -4.43 5.50 24.86
N ALA A 226 -5.31 6.47 24.62
CA ALA A 226 -6.14 7.11 25.65
C ALA A 226 -7.52 7.39 25.04
N GLY A 227 -8.59 6.96 25.71
CA GLY A 227 -9.96 7.09 25.18
C GLY A 227 -10.12 6.44 23.80
N ALA A 228 -10.50 7.24 22.80
CA ALA A 228 -10.57 6.84 21.38
C ALA A 228 -9.30 7.17 20.57
N VAL A 229 -8.36 7.94 21.14
CA VAL A 229 -7.11 8.33 20.47
C VAL A 229 -6.14 7.15 20.50
N ARG A 230 -5.52 6.87 19.36
CA ARG A 230 -4.56 5.77 19.16
C ARG A 230 -3.36 6.29 18.39
N ALA A 231 -2.16 6.01 18.88
CA ALA A 231 -0.90 6.31 18.22
C ALA A 231 0.00 5.07 18.20
N GLN A 232 0.92 5.04 17.25
CA GLN A 232 1.95 4.00 17.12
C GLN A 232 3.28 4.70 16.91
N PRO A 233 3.90 5.29 17.94
CA PRO A 233 4.92 6.33 17.76
C PRO A 233 6.20 5.84 17.09
N TRP A 234 6.57 4.57 17.29
CA TRP A 234 7.81 4.05 16.74
C TRP A 234 7.77 2.53 16.55
N SER A 235 8.69 2.03 15.71
CA SER A 235 8.85 0.61 15.42
C SER A 235 10.33 0.21 15.37
N VAL A 236 10.65 -1.03 15.75
CA VAL A 236 11.94 -1.68 15.51
C VAL A 236 11.73 -2.80 14.51
N PHE A 237 12.54 -2.82 13.46
CA PHE A 237 12.58 -3.91 12.48
C PHE A 237 13.97 -4.54 12.43
N THR A 238 14.02 -5.85 12.17
CA THR A 238 15.27 -6.64 12.10
C THR A 238 15.55 -7.22 10.71
N HIS A 239 14.79 -6.82 9.69
CA HIS A 239 15.03 -7.28 8.31
C HIS A 239 16.16 -6.44 7.70
N LEU A 240 17.30 -7.07 7.40
CA LEU A 240 18.50 -6.43 6.81
C LEU A 240 19.14 -5.38 7.73
N GLY A 241 19.43 -5.79 8.97
CA GLY A 241 19.96 -4.93 10.04
C GLY A 241 18.85 -4.38 10.94
N VAL A 242 19.25 -3.82 12.08
CA VAL A 242 18.28 -3.24 13.03
C VAL A 242 18.03 -1.78 12.70
N VAL A 243 16.79 -1.47 12.36
CA VAL A 243 16.34 -0.10 12.09
C VAL A 243 15.25 0.30 13.06
N TRP A 244 15.30 1.57 13.47
CA TRP A 244 14.27 2.21 14.27
C TRP A 244 13.50 3.20 13.41
N THR A 245 12.18 3.11 13.42
CA THR A 245 11.31 3.95 12.61
C THR A 245 10.50 4.86 13.52
N LEU A 246 10.54 6.17 13.24
CA LEU A 246 9.68 7.16 13.89
C LEU A 246 8.43 7.35 13.03
N ASN A 247 7.27 6.95 13.54
CA ASN A 247 6.03 6.88 12.76
C ASN A 247 5.28 8.22 12.80
N LEU A 248 5.84 9.26 12.16
CA LEU A 248 5.28 10.62 12.18
C LEU A 248 3.82 10.68 11.69
N ASP A 249 3.44 9.79 10.76
CA ASP A 249 2.06 9.69 10.25
C ASP A 249 1.06 9.21 11.31
N TRP A 250 1.49 8.40 12.27
CA TRP A 250 0.68 7.95 13.40
C TRP A 250 0.69 8.92 14.57
N ILE A 251 1.78 9.66 14.76
CA ILE A 251 1.89 10.68 15.80
C ILE A 251 1.03 11.90 15.44
N HIS A 252 1.07 12.36 14.18
CA HIS A 252 0.29 13.51 13.74
C HIS A 252 -1.11 13.12 13.24
N LYS A 253 -1.18 12.12 12.34
CA LYS A 253 -2.41 11.64 11.70
C LYS A 253 -3.30 12.76 11.16
N GLN A 254 -2.69 13.69 10.39
CA GLN A 254 -3.35 14.88 9.85
C GLN A 254 -3.99 15.76 10.94
N GLY A 255 -3.33 15.86 12.10
CA GLY A 255 -3.78 16.63 13.26
C GLY A 255 -4.82 15.94 14.14
N ARG A 256 -5.20 14.69 13.82
CA ARG A 256 -6.20 13.94 14.59
C ARG A 256 -5.65 13.31 15.87
N VAL A 257 -4.33 13.16 15.97
CA VAL A 257 -3.69 12.62 17.18
C VAL A 257 -2.95 13.75 17.89
N LEU A 258 -1.90 14.32 17.30
CA LEU A 258 -1.19 15.48 17.85
C LEU A 258 -1.06 16.60 16.82
N SER A 259 -1.03 17.84 17.32
CA SER A 259 -0.98 19.05 16.49
C SER A 259 0.35 19.19 15.74
N ALA A 260 0.38 20.04 14.70
CA ALA A 260 1.62 20.36 14.03
C ALA A 260 2.63 21.05 14.97
N ASP A 261 2.15 21.87 15.91
CA ASP A 261 2.99 22.54 16.91
C ASP A 261 3.66 21.53 17.85
N TYR A 262 2.94 20.47 18.25
CA TYR A 262 3.53 19.37 19.01
C TYR A 262 4.63 18.67 18.20
N MET A 263 4.41 18.44 16.91
CA MET A 263 5.42 17.83 16.03
C MET A 263 6.70 18.68 15.96
N GLU A 264 6.57 20.01 15.95
CA GLU A 264 7.72 20.91 15.97
C GLU A 264 8.45 20.89 17.33
N SER A 265 7.73 20.80 18.44
CA SER A 265 8.33 20.59 19.76
C SER A 265 9.13 19.28 19.83
N LEU A 266 8.53 18.18 19.35
CA LEU A 266 9.19 16.87 19.26
C LEU A 266 10.44 16.93 18.36
N ALA A 267 10.36 17.63 17.23
CA ALA A 267 11.49 17.84 16.32
C ALA A 267 12.61 18.66 16.97
N SER A 268 12.28 19.70 17.73
CA SER A 268 13.25 20.49 18.48
C SER A 268 13.96 19.66 19.55
N GLU A 269 13.27 18.68 20.14
CA GLU A 269 13.81 17.88 21.22
C GLU A 269 14.66 16.72 20.73
N LEU A 270 14.27 16.04 19.65
CA LEU A 270 14.95 14.83 19.18
C LEU A 270 15.80 15.06 17.93
N GLY A 271 15.69 16.21 17.28
CA GLY A 271 16.25 16.45 15.95
C GLY A 271 17.78 16.46 15.87
N ASP A 272 18.50 16.65 16.97
CA ASP A 272 19.95 16.56 17.03
C ASP A 272 20.47 15.11 17.19
N LEU A 273 19.60 14.15 17.47
CA LEU A 273 19.98 12.74 17.51
C LEU A 273 20.28 12.22 16.09
N PRO A 274 21.23 11.28 15.95
CA PRO A 274 21.66 10.79 14.64
C PRO A 274 20.50 10.31 13.76
N GLY A 275 20.39 10.88 12.55
CA GLY A 275 19.37 10.56 11.55
C GLY A 275 18.01 11.24 11.76
N LEU A 276 17.73 11.82 12.93
CA LEU A 276 16.40 12.39 13.21
C LEU A 276 16.20 13.80 12.63
N ALA A 277 17.26 14.60 12.44
CA ALA A 277 17.17 15.89 11.74
C ALA A 277 16.51 15.75 10.35
N GLU A 278 17.02 14.81 9.55
CA GLU A 278 16.53 14.52 8.20
C GLU A 278 15.13 13.91 8.23
N ALA A 279 14.86 13.04 9.20
CA ALA A 279 13.55 12.44 9.41
C ALA A 279 12.46 13.50 9.62
N PHE A 280 12.69 14.48 10.51
CA PHE A 280 11.75 15.57 10.74
C PHE A 280 11.65 16.53 9.55
N ALA A 281 12.77 16.87 8.90
CA ALA A 281 12.75 17.70 7.70
C ALA A 281 11.91 17.06 6.57
N ALA A 282 12.10 15.77 6.33
CA ALA A 282 11.32 15.01 5.36
C ALA A 282 9.84 14.92 5.75
N GLY A 283 9.55 14.82 7.06
CA GLY A 283 8.20 14.86 7.62
C GLY A 283 7.47 16.16 7.30
N ARG A 284 8.09 17.32 7.55
CA ARG A 284 7.50 18.65 7.27
C ARG A 284 7.04 18.78 5.82
N VAL A 285 7.89 18.36 4.88
CA VAL A 285 7.64 18.49 3.42
C VAL A 285 6.36 17.78 2.99
N VAL A 286 6.01 16.66 3.62
CA VAL A 286 4.84 15.85 3.26
C VAL A 286 3.66 15.99 4.24
N GLY A 287 3.69 17.00 5.12
CA GLY A 287 2.67 17.19 6.16
C GLY A 287 2.62 16.02 7.15
N TRP A 288 3.80 15.56 7.58
CA TRP A 288 4.00 14.49 8.58
C TRP A 288 3.47 13.11 8.18
N ARG A 289 3.25 12.84 6.89
CA ARG A 289 2.71 11.55 6.40
C ARG A 289 3.76 10.46 6.16
N LYS A 290 4.97 10.61 6.70
CA LYS A 290 6.10 9.70 6.51
C LYS A 290 6.39 8.86 7.76
N ARG A 291 7.06 7.73 7.54
CA ARG A 291 7.65 6.87 8.57
C ARG A 291 9.15 6.75 8.33
N PRO A 292 9.93 7.79 8.64
CA PRO A 292 11.37 7.73 8.47
C PRO A 292 11.99 6.63 9.33
N SER A 293 12.80 5.77 8.70
CA SER A 293 13.61 4.75 9.36
C SER A 293 15.04 5.23 9.46
N VAL A 294 15.66 5.02 10.62
CA VAL A 294 17.06 5.31 10.90
C VAL A 294 17.75 4.04 11.39
N ALA A 295 19.04 3.90 11.07
CA ALA A 295 19.82 2.77 11.57
C ALA A 295 19.91 2.85 13.10
N ALA A 296 19.68 1.73 13.78
CA ALA A 296 19.69 1.68 15.25
C ALA A 296 21.09 1.95 15.82
N GLU A 297 22.13 1.47 15.15
CA GLU A 297 23.51 1.53 15.64
C GLU A 297 23.98 2.99 15.92
N PRO A 298 23.99 3.93 14.95
CA PRO A 298 24.41 5.30 15.23
C PRO A 298 23.47 6.04 16.18
N LEU A 299 22.16 5.75 16.16
CA LEU A 299 21.19 6.41 17.01
C LEU A 299 21.37 6.02 18.49
N PHE A 300 21.39 4.72 18.80
CA PHE A 300 21.40 4.23 20.18
C PHE A 300 22.79 4.11 20.78
N SER A 301 23.84 4.25 19.97
CA SER A 301 25.20 4.50 20.48
C SER A 301 25.39 5.93 20.98
N HIS A 302 24.52 6.88 20.59
CA HIS A 302 24.61 8.26 21.02
C HIS A 302 24.29 8.39 22.53
N PRO A 303 25.13 9.07 23.33
CA PRO A 303 24.87 9.26 24.75
C PRO A 303 23.51 9.91 25.02
N GLY A 304 22.74 9.34 25.94
CA GLY A 304 21.43 9.86 26.35
C GLY A 304 20.31 9.70 25.31
N ALA A 305 20.53 9.01 24.19
CA ALA A 305 19.48 8.81 23.17
C ALA A 305 18.25 8.10 23.75
N VAL A 306 18.46 7.01 24.50
CA VAL A 306 17.35 6.26 25.12
C VAL A 306 16.58 7.13 26.11
N ASP A 307 17.26 7.85 26.99
CA ASP A 307 16.61 8.70 28.00
C ASP A 307 15.78 9.81 27.35
N ARG A 308 16.31 10.45 26.32
CA ARG A 308 15.62 11.52 25.57
C ARG A 308 14.41 10.99 24.82
N ILE A 309 14.56 9.88 24.09
CA ILE A 309 13.46 9.26 23.35
C ILE A 309 12.38 8.80 24.34
N SER A 310 12.75 8.10 25.41
CA SER A 310 11.80 7.63 26.43
C SER A 310 11.06 8.78 27.10
N ALA A 311 11.75 9.88 27.43
CA ALA A 311 11.11 11.09 27.98
C ALA A 311 10.14 11.75 26.98
N ALA A 312 10.50 11.79 25.69
CA ALA A 312 9.63 12.28 24.63
C ALA A 312 8.38 11.41 24.47
N MET A 313 8.52 10.09 24.50
CA MET A 313 7.38 9.17 24.48
C MET A 313 6.51 9.32 25.72
N ALA A 314 7.10 9.51 26.90
CA ALA A 314 6.32 9.76 28.12
C ALA A 314 5.48 11.04 28.01
N ARG A 315 6.06 12.15 27.53
CA ARG A 315 5.29 13.39 27.29
C ARG A 315 4.23 13.20 26.21
N MET A 316 4.53 12.46 25.15
CA MET A 316 3.57 12.13 24.11
C MET A 316 2.37 11.36 24.68
N PHE A 317 2.62 10.41 25.57
CA PHE A 317 1.54 9.66 26.23
C PHE A 317 0.62 10.58 27.02
N GLN A 318 1.20 11.51 27.78
CA GLN A 318 0.44 12.51 28.54
C GLN A 318 -0.35 13.45 27.63
N GLU A 319 0.25 13.91 26.52
CA GLU A 319 -0.43 14.77 25.55
C GLU A 319 -1.58 14.04 24.84
N ILE A 320 -1.41 12.76 24.51
CA ILE A 320 -2.48 11.91 23.96
C ILE A 320 -3.61 11.76 24.99
N GLY A 321 -3.28 11.59 26.27
CA GLY A 321 -4.24 11.59 27.38
C GLY A 321 -5.01 12.91 27.46
N ALA A 322 -4.30 14.03 27.52
CA ALA A 322 -4.88 15.37 27.55
C ALA A 322 -5.74 15.66 26.32
N THR A 323 -5.33 15.21 25.13
CA THR A 323 -6.10 15.35 23.88
C THR A 323 -7.38 14.49 23.93
N ALA A 324 -7.31 13.29 24.51
CA ALA A 324 -8.47 12.42 24.70
C ALA A 324 -9.45 12.98 25.75
N ASP A 325 -8.95 13.63 26.80
CA ASP A 325 -9.76 14.25 27.87
C ASP A 325 -10.31 15.62 27.46
N ALA A 326 -9.59 16.36 26.62
CA ALA A 326 -10.04 17.62 26.01
C ALA A 326 -11.00 17.39 24.83
N ALA A 327 -11.06 16.16 24.30
CA ALA A 327 -12.13 15.78 23.39
C ALA A 327 -13.45 15.78 24.18
N PRO A 328 -14.49 16.52 23.73
CA PRO A 328 -15.75 16.56 24.46
C PRO A 328 -16.35 15.15 24.58
N PRO A 329 -17.14 14.88 25.64
CA PRO A 329 -17.77 13.57 25.81
C PRO A 329 -18.63 13.27 24.59
N SER A 330 -18.42 12.11 23.97
CA SER A 330 -19.38 11.35 23.15
C SER A 330 -20.54 12.17 22.56
N SER A 331 -20.23 13.06 21.63
CA SER A 331 -20.99 13.31 20.40
C SER A 331 -20.14 14.23 19.55
N ALA A 332 -19.35 13.67 18.64
CA ALA A 332 -19.00 14.45 17.46
C ALA A 332 -20.35 14.87 16.87
N ALA A 333 -20.61 16.17 16.77
CA ALA A 333 -21.73 16.65 15.96
C ALA A 333 -21.66 15.87 14.64
N ALA A 334 -22.72 15.12 14.33
CA ALA A 334 -22.81 14.36 13.12
C ALA A 334 -22.39 15.29 11.97
N PHE A 335 -21.52 14.79 11.07
CA PHE A 335 -21.18 15.52 9.86
C PHE A 335 -22.48 16.03 9.24
N ASP A 336 -22.58 17.34 9.00
CA ASP A 336 -23.84 17.96 8.60
C ASP A 336 -24.19 17.53 7.16
N TRP A 337 -24.98 16.46 7.06
CA TRP A 337 -25.45 15.91 5.80
C TRP A 337 -26.59 16.71 5.17
N SER A 338 -27.11 17.74 5.85
CA SER A 338 -28.21 18.56 5.31
C SER A 338 -27.87 19.19 3.96
N ARG A 339 -26.60 19.54 3.73
CA ARG A 339 -26.11 20.04 2.44
C ARG A 339 -26.14 18.97 1.36
N LEU A 340 -25.79 17.72 1.68
CA LEU A 340 -25.89 16.61 0.74
C LEU A 340 -27.35 16.38 0.34
N HIS A 341 -28.26 16.32 1.32
CA HIS A 341 -29.69 16.12 1.06
C HIS A 341 -30.25 17.20 0.13
N ALA A 342 -29.87 18.46 0.35
CA ALA A 342 -30.27 19.58 -0.51
C ALA A 342 -29.75 19.45 -1.95
N TYR A 343 -28.49 19.04 -2.14
CA TYR A 343 -27.95 18.83 -3.48
C TYR A 343 -28.62 17.66 -4.20
N MET A 344 -28.82 16.53 -3.51
CA MET A 344 -29.47 15.36 -4.10
C MET A 344 -30.94 15.65 -4.48
N ALA A 345 -31.67 16.37 -3.64
CA ALA A 345 -33.04 16.79 -3.92
C ALA A 345 -33.15 17.73 -5.14
N ALA A 346 -32.09 18.49 -5.43
CA ALA A 346 -32.08 19.47 -6.51
C ALA A 346 -31.72 18.88 -7.89
N ILE A 347 -31.29 17.61 -7.97
CA ILE A 347 -31.00 16.96 -9.25
C ILE A 347 -32.33 16.66 -9.95
N PRO A 348 -32.67 17.28 -11.11
CA PRO A 348 -33.93 17.04 -11.79
C PRO A 348 -33.93 15.69 -12.53
N GLU A 349 -35.12 15.23 -12.93
CA GLU A 349 -35.28 14.12 -13.88
C GLU A 349 -34.51 14.39 -15.18
N GLY A 350 -33.97 13.33 -15.79
CA GLY A 350 -33.16 13.41 -17.00
C GLY A 350 -31.75 13.95 -16.78
N ARG A 351 -31.33 14.19 -15.53
CA ARG A 351 -29.98 14.62 -15.16
C ARG A 351 -29.37 13.73 -14.08
N TRP A 352 -28.05 13.70 -14.02
CA TRP A 352 -27.28 12.91 -13.05
C TRP A 352 -26.00 13.64 -12.64
N THR A 353 -25.37 13.24 -11.53
CA THR A 353 -24.06 13.78 -11.09
C THR A 353 -23.16 12.68 -10.57
N THR A 354 -21.94 13.01 -10.11
CA THR A 354 -20.98 12.02 -9.59
C THR A 354 -20.75 12.13 -8.09
N TYR A 355 -20.39 11.01 -7.46
CA TYR A 355 -19.91 10.99 -6.08
C TYR A 355 -18.78 11.98 -5.82
N GLY A 356 -17.90 12.19 -6.82
CA GLY A 356 -16.81 13.16 -6.75
C GLY A 356 -17.32 14.62 -6.69
N VAL A 357 -18.28 14.97 -7.54
CA VAL A 357 -18.89 16.32 -7.55
C VAL A 357 -19.61 16.61 -6.25
N LEU A 358 -20.42 15.68 -5.74
CA LEU A 358 -21.10 15.85 -4.45
C LEU A 358 -20.10 15.95 -3.29
N ALA A 359 -19.05 15.13 -3.28
CA ALA A 359 -18.03 15.16 -2.24
C ALA A 359 -17.30 16.51 -2.21
N GLN A 360 -16.97 17.05 -3.38
CA GLN A 360 -16.38 18.39 -3.52
C GLN A 360 -17.30 19.48 -2.93
N LEU A 361 -18.60 19.45 -3.27
CA LEU A 361 -19.56 20.47 -2.82
C LEU A 361 -19.85 20.40 -1.31
N VAL A 362 -19.89 19.20 -0.76
CA VAL A 362 -20.21 18.94 0.66
C VAL A 362 -18.97 19.07 1.55
N GLY A 363 -17.77 18.98 1.00
CA GLY A 363 -16.50 19.11 1.75
C GLY A 363 -16.03 17.81 2.37
N THR A 364 -16.22 16.69 1.67
CA THR A 364 -15.81 15.34 2.09
C THR A 364 -15.11 14.59 0.95
N ALA A 365 -14.83 13.30 1.11
CA ALA A 365 -14.33 12.42 0.05
C ALA A 365 -15.46 11.53 -0.52
N ALA A 366 -15.31 11.07 -1.76
CA ALA A 366 -16.33 10.26 -2.44
C ALA A 366 -16.69 8.96 -1.69
N GLN A 367 -15.69 8.30 -1.08
CA GLN A 367 -15.89 7.05 -0.34
C GLN A 367 -16.77 7.21 0.92
N PRO A 368 -16.48 8.09 1.89
CA PRO A 368 -17.35 8.29 3.06
C PRO A 368 -18.74 8.83 2.69
N LEU A 369 -18.85 9.61 1.61
CA LEU A 369 -20.13 10.06 1.07
C LEU A 369 -20.96 8.89 0.51
N GLY A 370 -20.35 8.00 -0.27
CA GLY A 370 -21.01 6.79 -0.76
C GLY A 370 -21.50 5.89 0.38
N GLN A 371 -20.65 5.66 1.40
CA GLN A 371 -21.02 4.89 2.59
C GLN A 371 -22.20 5.51 3.37
N HIS A 372 -22.29 6.84 3.40
CA HIS A 372 -23.41 7.54 4.01
C HIS A 372 -24.69 7.36 3.19
N ILE A 373 -24.66 7.60 1.87
CA ILE A 373 -25.83 7.46 0.98
C ILE A 373 -26.47 6.07 1.12
N THR A 374 -25.66 5.00 1.15
CA THR A 374 -26.12 3.61 1.33
C THR A 374 -26.98 3.40 2.58
N ARG A 375 -26.72 4.16 3.66
CA ARG A 375 -27.36 3.98 4.98
C ARG A 375 -28.33 5.12 5.32
N CYS A 376 -28.45 6.11 4.45
CA CYS A 376 -29.17 7.35 4.69
C CYS A 376 -30.58 7.27 4.14
N VAL A 377 -31.57 7.14 5.03
CA VAL A 377 -32.99 7.12 4.64
C VAL A 377 -33.53 8.48 4.19
N GLU A 378 -32.79 9.56 4.45
CA GLU A 378 -33.13 10.92 4.08
C GLU A 378 -32.52 11.36 2.74
N CYS A 379 -31.73 10.51 2.08
CA CYS A 379 -31.01 10.84 0.87
C CYS A 379 -31.87 10.56 -0.37
N PRO A 380 -32.48 11.58 -1.01
CA PRO A 380 -33.40 11.36 -2.12
C PRO A 380 -32.64 11.04 -3.41
N HIS A 381 -33.28 10.36 -4.35
CA HIS A 381 -32.78 10.17 -5.72
C HIS A 381 -31.34 9.61 -5.82
N ALA A 382 -30.97 8.69 -4.94
CA ALA A 382 -29.62 8.11 -4.90
C ALA A 382 -29.18 7.50 -6.24
N HIS A 383 -30.11 6.99 -7.05
CA HIS A 383 -29.84 6.43 -8.38
C HIS A 383 -29.31 7.46 -9.38
N ARG A 384 -29.53 8.77 -9.16
CA ARG A 384 -28.97 9.87 -9.98
C ARG A 384 -27.52 10.19 -9.67
N VAL A 385 -26.89 9.50 -8.71
CA VAL A 385 -25.48 9.65 -8.34
C VAL A 385 -24.66 8.50 -8.90
N LEU A 386 -23.88 8.78 -9.94
CA LEU A 386 -23.12 7.77 -10.69
C LEU A 386 -21.62 7.84 -10.41
N SER A 387 -20.89 6.82 -10.85
CA SER A 387 -19.44 6.88 -10.95
C SER A 387 -18.99 7.95 -11.95
N GLU A 388 -17.72 8.34 -11.90
CA GLU A 388 -17.11 9.28 -12.85
C GLU A 388 -17.25 8.84 -14.32
N LYS A 389 -17.44 7.53 -14.53
CA LYS A 389 -17.61 6.89 -15.83
C LYS A 389 -19.06 6.92 -16.35
N GLY A 390 -20.00 7.48 -15.59
CA GLY A 390 -21.43 7.50 -15.92
C GLY A 390 -22.15 6.18 -15.70
N VAL A 391 -21.63 5.32 -14.82
CA VAL A 391 -22.21 3.99 -14.52
C VAL A 391 -22.73 3.98 -13.09
N VAL A 392 -23.87 3.32 -12.86
CA VAL A 392 -24.39 3.00 -11.52
C VAL A 392 -23.33 2.22 -10.75
N SER A 393 -23.08 2.59 -9.49
CA SER A 393 -22.09 1.88 -8.66
C SER A 393 -22.49 0.41 -8.46
N ALA A 394 -21.53 -0.52 -8.58
CA ALA A 394 -21.78 -1.95 -8.34
C ALA A 394 -22.23 -2.23 -6.90
N GLY A 395 -21.87 -1.37 -5.95
CA GLY A 395 -22.33 -1.41 -4.56
C GLY A 395 -23.55 -0.54 -4.26
N PHE A 396 -24.32 -0.13 -5.28
CA PHE A 396 -25.54 0.64 -5.09
C PHE A 396 -26.59 -0.18 -4.35
N THR A 397 -27.22 0.43 -3.36
CA THR A 397 -28.37 -0.13 -2.63
C THR A 397 -29.38 0.98 -2.41
N TRP A 398 -30.66 0.64 -2.51
CA TRP A 398 -31.73 1.54 -2.08
C TRP A 398 -31.68 1.72 -0.56
N SER A 399 -32.03 2.93 -0.11
CA SER A 399 -32.17 3.23 1.31
C SER A 399 -33.40 2.54 1.92
N ASP A 400 -34.41 2.25 1.09
CA ASP A 400 -35.52 1.37 1.41
C ASP A 400 -35.14 -0.07 1.01
N PRO A 401 -35.01 -1.00 1.97
CA PRO A 401 -34.64 -2.39 1.69
C PRO A 401 -35.69 -3.16 0.86
N ASP A 402 -36.92 -2.67 0.78
CA ASP A 402 -38.00 -3.28 0.00
C ASP A 402 -38.07 -2.73 -1.45
N ASP A 403 -37.27 -1.69 -1.76
CA ASP A 403 -37.17 -1.18 -3.12
C ASP A 403 -36.23 -2.05 -3.96
N LEU A 404 -36.80 -2.75 -4.94
CA LEU A 404 -36.11 -3.70 -5.82
C LEU A 404 -35.97 -3.18 -7.25
N ARG A 405 -36.26 -1.89 -7.49
CA ARG A 405 -36.17 -1.31 -8.84
C ARG A 405 -34.74 -1.31 -9.34
N ASP A 406 -34.54 -1.55 -10.63
CA ASP A 406 -33.24 -1.39 -11.27
C ASP A 406 -32.94 0.12 -11.43
N PRO A 407 -31.90 0.65 -10.78
CA PRO A 407 -31.56 2.08 -10.87
C PRO A 407 -31.19 2.52 -12.29
N ALA A 408 -30.61 1.64 -13.11
CA ALA A 408 -30.30 1.96 -14.51
C ALA A 408 -31.57 2.09 -15.34
N GLN A 409 -32.55 1.21 -15.12
CA GLN A 409 -33.86 1.28 -15.77
C GLN A 409 -34.62 2.54 -15.33
N LEU A 410 -34.58 2.89 -14.05
CA LEU A 410 -35.23 4.10 -13.53
C LEU A 410 -34.63 5.39 -14.13
N LEU A 411 -33.31 5.44 -14.31
CA LEU A 411 -32.65 6.57 -14.99
C LEU A 411 -33.14 6.73 -16.44
N ILE A 412 -33.33 5.63 -17.17
CA ILE A 412 -33.86 5.63 -18.53
C ILE A 412 -35.30 6.15 -18.54
N GLU A 413 -36.13 5.69 -17.60
CA GLU A 413 -37.52 6.15 -17.44
C GLU A 413 -37.61 7.65 -17.11
N GLU A 414 -36.64 8.18 -16.37
CA GLU A 414 -36.48 9.61 -16.10
C GLU A 414 -35.91 10.40 -17.29
N GLY A 415 -35.60 9.73 -18.41
CA GLY A 415 -35.11 10.37 -19.64
C GLY A 415 -33.60 10.55 -19.70
N VAL A 416 -32.81 9.82 -18.91
CA VAL A 416 -31.35 9.75 -19.06
C VAL A 416 -30.98 8.82 -20.22
N ASP A 417 -30.29 9.35 -21.21
CA ASP A 417 -29.78 8.59 -22.35
C ASP A 417 -28.68 7.65 -21.87
N MET A 418 -28.95 6.34 -21.88
CA MET A 418 -27.98 5.32 -21.51
C MET A 418 -27.56 4.48 -22.71
N THR A 419 -26.26 4.42 -23.00
CA THR A 419 -25.70 3.58 -24.06
C THR A 419 -24.63 2.68 -23.48
N GLY A 420 -24.78 1.35 -23.63
CA GLY A 420 -23.82 0.38 -23.09
C GLY A 420 -23.66 0.45 -21.57
N GLY A 421 -24.76 0.70 -20.84
CA GLY A 421 -24.76 0.83 -19.38
C GLY A 421 -24.14 2.14 -18.85
N ARG A 422 -23.93 3.13 -19.72
CA ARG A 422 -23.35 4.43 -19.37
C ARG A 422 -24.30 5.56 -19.71
N ALA A 423 -24.56 6.43 -18.73
CA ALA A 423 -25.32 7.65 -18.91
C ALA A 423 -24.55 8.67 -19.77
N SER A 424 -25.27 9.39 -20.62
CA SER A 424 -24.73 10.44 -21.47
C SER A 424 -24.10 11.55 -20.62
N PHE A 425 -22.85 11.90 -20.92
CA PHE A 425 -22.15 13.00 -20.25
C PHE A 425 -22.79 14.36 -20.54
N ALA A 426 -23.56 14.51 -21.62
CA ALA A 426 -24.31 15.73 -21.90
C ALA A 426 -25.40 16.01 -20.86
N GLN A 427 -25.85 14.98 -20.13
CA GLN A 427 -26.85 15.07 -19.07
C GLN A 427 -26.23 15.12 -17.67
N ARG A 428 -24.88 15.09 -17.56
CA ARG A 428 -24.19 15.24 -16.29
C ARG A 428 -24.30 16.67 -15.76
N LEU A 429 -24.47 16.83 -14.46
CA LEU A 429 -24.37 18.09 -13.74
C LEU A 429 -22.98 18.20 -13.10
N ASP A 430 -22.28 19.29 -13.39
CA ASP A 430 -21.05 19.66 -12.70
C ASP A 430 -21.33 20.40 -11.37
N ALA A 431 -20.26 20.71 -10.63
CA ALA A 431 -20.37 21.36 -9.33
C ALA A 431 -21.02 22.75 -9.41
N SER A 432 -20.77 23.49 -10.49
CA SER A 432 -21.28 24.84 -10.69
C SER A 432 -22.78 24.85 -11.04
N GLU A 433 -23.21 23.94 -11.92
CA GLU A 433 -24.61 23.74 -12.28
C GLU A 433 -25.44 23.28 -11.07
N LEU A 434 -24.93 22.30 -10.31
CA LEU A 434 -25.64 21.78 -9.14
C LEU A 434 -25.74 22.81 -8.01
N ALA A 435 -24.70 23.64 -7.82
CA ALA A 435 -24.75 24.78 -6.91
C ALA A 435 -25.75 25.85 -7.35
N ALA A 436 -25.93 26.07 -8.67
CA ALA A 436 -26.93 26.98 -9.19
C ALA A 436 -28.36 26.47 -8.92
N LEU A 437 -28.61 25.17 -9.12
CA LEU A 437 -29.93 24.55 -8.87
C LEU A 437 -30.38 24.74 -7.41
N VAL A 438 -29.52 24.45 -6.43
CA VAL A 438 -29.86 24.63 -5.00
C VAL A 438 -30.10 26.10 -4.62
N ARG A 439 -29.41 27.05 -5.25
CA ARG A 439 -29.66 28.49 -5.02
C ARG A 439 -31.00 28.96 -5.57
N THR A 440 -31.53 28.29 -6.59
CA THR A 440 -32.79 28.67 -7.26
C THR A 440 -34.00 27.97 -6.61
N ALA A 441 -33.76 26.90 -5.85
CA ALA A 441 -34.77 26.16 -5.08
C ALA A 441 -35.02 26.72 -3.67
N ARG A 442 -34.26 27.74 -3.24
CA ARG A 442 -34.49 28.55 -2.03
C ARG A 442 -35.16 29.86 -2.41
#